data_AF-A0A095SXE0-F1
#
_entry.id   AF-A0A095SXE0-F1
#
_cell.length_a   1.000
_cell.length_b   1.000
_cell.length_c   1.000
_cell.angle_alpha   90.00
_cell.angle_beta   90.00
_cell.angle_gamma   90.00
#
_symmetry.space_group_name_H-M   'P 1'
#
loop_
_entity.id
_entity.type
_entity.pdbx_description
1 polymer ?
#
loop_
_entity_poly.entity_id
_entity_poly.type
_entity_poly.pdbx_seq_one_letter_code
_entity_poly.pdbx_strand_id
1 'polypeptide(L)'
;MFVLQVKEMFLQKGILRPYFQLLKMGIPRTRAQKILNGTQKTIDLADLYKFCTYLNCTPKELLAIELPKDSTSLDNTPLKEWVKQTDINLIKELIEMTPNELQRMKEFVKELRKEDNI
;
A
#
# COMPACT_ATOMS: atom_id res chain seq x y z
N MET A 1 -15.05 -7.43 0.62
CA MET A 1 -15.42 -6.00 0.75
C MET A 1 -14.22 -5.16 0.37
N PHE A 2 -14.40 -4.06 -0.36
CA PHE A 2 -13.29 -3.15 -0.64
C PHE A 2 -12.84 -2.41 0.63
N VAL A 3 -11.52 -2.29 0.81
CA VAL A 3 -10.87 -1.62 1.94
C VAL A 3 -9.77 -0.70 1.43
N LEU A 4 -9.54 0.40 2.15
CA LEU A 4 -8.49 1.38 1.86
C LEU A 4 -7.20 1.01 2.60
N GLN A 5 -6.10 0.87 1.87
CA GLN A 5 -4.79 0.48 2.41
C GLN A 5 -3.80 1.66 2.49
N VAL A 6 -4.28 2.86 2.84
CA VAL A 6 -3.43 4.07 2.83
C VAL A 6 -2.29 3.97 3.86
N LYS A 7 -2.56 3.41 5.05
CA LYS A 7 -1.55 3.29 6.11
C LYS A 7 -0.44 2.33 5.69
N GLU A 8 -0.84 1.17 5.17
CA GLU A 8 0.04 0.12 4.67
C GLU A 8 0.92 0.65 3.55
N MET A 9 0.33 1.32 2.56
CA MET A 9 1.05 1.92 1.45
C MET A 9 2.05 2.99 1.92
N PHE A 10 1.67 3.81 2.91
CA PHE A 10 2.59 4.79 3.50
C PHE A 10 3.80 4.12 4.16
N LEU A 11 3.61 3.01 4.86
CA LEU A 11 4.70 2.25 5.47
C LEU A 11 5.62 1.64 4.40
N GLN A 12 5.06 1.03 3.35
CA GLN A 12 5.82 0.46 2.24
C GLN A 12 6.68 1.51 1.52
N LYS A 13 6.17 2.74 1.41
CA LYS A 13 6.90 3.88 0.82
C LYS A 13 7.84 4.60 1.81
N GLY A 14 8.02 4.06 3.02
CA GLY A 14 8.94 4.60 4.03
C GLY A 14 8.47 5.92 4.67
N ILE A 15 7.18 6.23 4.63
CA ILE A 15 6.61 7.46 5.20
C ILE A 15 6.46 7.31 6.72
N LEU A 16 7.40 7.88 7.46
CA LEU A 16 7.48 7.76 8.92
C LEU A 16 6.42 8.58 9.70
N ARG A 17 5.87 9.64 9.08
CA ARG A 17 4.89 10.53 9.71
C ARG A 17 3.59 10.57 8.91
N PRO A 18 2.84 9.46 8.89
CA PRO A 18 1.69 9.29 8.00
C PRO A 18 0.58 10.33 8.26
N TYR A 19 0.32 10.65 9.53
CA TYR A 19 -0.67 11.67 9.90
C TYR A 19 -0.32 13.06 9.36
N PHE A 20 0.93 13.50 9.53
CA PHE A 20 1.38 14.79 9.04
C PHE A 20 1.32 14.86 7.50
N GLN A 21 1.68 13.77 6.83
CA GLN A 21 1.60 13.69 5.38
C GLN A 21 0.17 13.84 4.86
N LEU A 22 -0.81 13.22 5.52
CA LEU A 22 -2.23 13.38 5.18
C LEU A 22 -2.68 14.84 5.32
N LEU A 23 -2.27 15.54 6.38
CA LEU A 23 -2.58 16.96 6.55
C LEU A 23 -1.95 17.81 5.44
N LYS A 24 -0.70 17.52 5.06
CA LYS A 24 0.00 18.18 3.95
C LYS A 24 -0.70 17.97 2.60
N MET A 25 -1.38 16.85 2.42
CA MET A 25 -2.22 16.54 1.24
C MET A 25 -3.61 17.21 1.28
N GLY A 26 -3.89 18.01 2.31
CA GLY A 26 -5.16 18.70 2.52
C GLY A 26 -6.26 17.82 3.11
N ILE A 27 -5.92 16.64 3.65
CA ILE A 27 -6.90 15.76 4.28
C ILE A 27 -7.22 16.28 5.69
N PRO A 28 -8.50 16.50 6.05
CA PRO A 28 -8.88 16.99 7.37
C PRO A 28 -8.47 16.04 8.50
N ARG A 29 -8.17 16.58 9.70
CA ARG A 29 -7.67 15.83 10.86
C ARG A 29 -8.51 14.59 11.21
N THR A 30 -9.83 14.75 11.28
CA THR A 30 -10.76 13.66 11.62
C THR A 30 -10.75 12.54 10.58
N ARG A 31 -10.68 12.90 9.29
CA ARG A 31 -10.57 11.95 8.19
C ARG A 31 -9.20 11.28 8.17
N ALA A 32 -8.13 12.03 8.43
CA ALA A 32 -6.78 11.48 8.53
C ALA A 32 -6.69 10.40 9.62
N GLN A 33 -7.29 10.65 10.80
CA GLN A 33 -7.37 9.63 11.85
C GLN A 33 -8.14 8.39 11.42
N LYS A 34 -9.31 8.55 10.77
CA LYS A 34 -10.10 7.41 10.26
C LYS A 34 -9.32 6.60 9.22
N ILE A 35 -8.59 7.26 8.33
CA ILE A 35 -7.74 6.62 7.33
C ILE A 35 -6.65 5.78 8.01
N LEU A 36 -5.93 6.34 8.98
CA LEU A 36 -4.85 5.62 9.67
C LEU A 36 -5.36 4.52 10.61
N ASN A 37 -6.59 4.62 11.09
CA ASN A 37 -7.23 3.59 11.90
C ASN A 37 -7.88 2.50 11.02
N GLY A 38 -7.86 2.62 9.69
CA GLY A 38 -8.51 1.68 8.78
C GLY A 38 -10.05 1.72 8.83
N THR A 39 -10.65 2.75 9.44
CA THR A 39 -12.10 2.88 9.61
C THR A 39 -12.76 3.77 8.55
N GLN A 40 -11.96 4.41 7.69
CA GLN A 40 -12.47 5.16 6.55
C GLN A 40 -13.04 4.19 5.51
N LYS A 41 -14.35 4.27 5.25
CA LYS A 41 -15.03 3.40 4.27
C LYS A 41 -15.19 4.00 2.88
N THR A 42 -14.96 5.30 2.75
CA THR A 42 -15.19 6.05 1.50
C THR A 42 -13.94 6.80 1.07
N ILE A 43 -13.71 6.82 -0.23
CA ILE A 43 -12.75 7.69 -0.89
C ILE A 43 -13.44 8.26 -2.12
N ASP A 44 -13.35 9.57 -2.32
CA ASP A 44 -13.79 10.17 -3.57
C ASP A 44 -12.70 10.01 -4.64
N LEU A 45 -13.08 10.18 -5.91
CA LEU A 45 -12.16 9.99 -7.04
C LEU A 45 -11.02 11.01 -7.05
N ALA A 46 -11.25 12.22 -6.54
CA ALA A 46 -10.22 13.26 -6.48
C ALA A 46 -9.11 12.89 -5.49
N ASP A 47 -9.47 12.37 -4.31
CA ASP A 47 -8.52 11.88 -3.34
C ASP A 47 -7.87 10.57 -3.81
N LEU A 48 -8.60 9.66 -4.45
CA LEU A 48 -8.02 8.45 -5.05
C LEU A 48 -6.91 8.81 -6.04
N TYR A 49 -7.19 9.73 -6.97
CA TYR A 49 -6.19 10.26 -7.90
C TYR A 49 -5.02 10.89 -7.15
N LYS A 50 -5.28 11.77 -6.18
CA LYS A 50 -4.24 12.44 -5.39
C LYS A 50 -3.31 11.46 -4.67
N PHE A 51 -3.87 10.43 -4.04
CA PHE A 51 -3.08 9.39 -3.37
C PHE A 51 -2.24 8.60 -4.37
N CYS A 52 -2.84 8.14 -5.47
CA CYS A 52 -2.14 7.38 -6.50
C CYS A 52 -0.99 8.17 -7.14
N THR A 53 -1.19 9.45 -7.45
CA THR A 53 -0.12 10.33 -7.96
C THR A 53 0.97 10.56 -6.92
N TYR A 54 0.62 10.79 -5.66
CA TYR A 54 1.60 11.05 -4.61
C TYR A 54 2.45 9.80 -4.27
N LEU A 55 1.83 8.62 -4.23
CA LEU A 55 2.47 7.37 -3.84
C LEU A 55 3.10 6.63 -5.01
N ASN A 56 2.89 7.11 -6.24
CA ASN A 56 3.22 6.39 -7.47
C ASN A 56 2.66 4.96 -7.42
N CYS A 57 1.35 4.86 -7.31
CA CYS A 57 0.61 3.60 -7.30
C CYS A 57 -0.66 3.69 -8.16
N THR A 58 -1.31 2.56 -8.38
CA THR A 58 -2.58 2.40 -9.06
C THR A 58 -3.74 2.33 -8.06
N PRO A 59 -4.99 2.55 -8.50
CA PRO A 59 -6.15 2.36 -7.64
C PRO A 59 -6.26 0.96 -7.04
N LYS A 60 -5.86 -0.09 -7.78
CA LYS A 60 -5.82 -1.49 -7.32
C LYS A 60 -4.84 -1.69 -6.17
N GLU A 61 -3.74 -0.94 -6.14
CA GLU A 61 -2.76 -1.02 -5.04
C GLU A 61 -3.21 -0.24 -3.80
N LEU A 62 -4.09 0.76 -3.96
CA LEU A 62 -4.64 1.51 -2.83
C LEU A 62 -5.93 0.88 -2.26
N LEU A 63 -6.69 0.21 -3.11
CA LEU A 63 -7.96 -0.46 -2.80
C LEU A 63 -7.78 -1.97 -2.86
N ALA A 64 -8.04 -2.67 -1.77
CA ALA A 64 -8.00 -4.12 -1.74
C ALA A 64 -9.33 -4.73 -1.32
N ILE A 65 -9.46 -6.05 -1.45
CA ILE A 65 -10.62 -6.83 -1.03
C ILE A 65 -10.25 -7.62 0.21
N GLU A 66 -10.97 -7.34 1.29
CA GLU A 66 -11.00 -8.20 2.47
C GLU A 66 -12.13 -9.21 2.33
N LEU A 67 -11.80 -10.50 2.37
CA LEU A 67 -12.77 -11.58 2.29
C LEU A 67 -13.45 -11.75 3.67
N PRO A 68 -14.80 -11.76 3.74
CA PRO A 68 -15.50 -12.17 4.95
C PRO A 68 -15.07 -13.57 5.39
N LYS A 69 -15.05 -13.82 6.71
CA LYS A 69 -14.64 -15.11 7.30
C LYS A 69 -15.42 -16.31 6.73
N ASP A 70 -16.66 -16.08 6.30
CA ASP A 70 -17.59 -17.10 5.80
C ASP A 70 -17.81 -17.02 4.28
N SER A 71 -16.93 -16.34 3.54
CA SER A 71 -17.16 -16.04 2.12
C SER A 71 -16.72 -17.13 1.14
N THR A 72 -17.46 -17.22 0.03
CA THR A 72 -17.15 -18.03 -1.15
C THR A 72 -15.85 -17.57 -1.78
N SER A 73 -14.99 -18.50 -2.15
CA SER A 73 -13.72 -18.21 -2.81
C SER A 73 -13.90 -17.36 -4.07
N LEU A 74 -12.99 -16.42 -4.31
CA LEU A 74 -12.93 -15.59 -5.53
C LEU A 74 -12.25 -16.31 -6.70
N ASP A 75 -12.06 -17.63 -6.62
CA ASP A 75 -11.17 -18.43 -7.48
C ASP A 75 -11.38 -18.29 -8.98
N ASN A 76 -12.54 -17.80 -9.42
CA ASN A 76 -12.89 -17.63 -10.84
C ASN A 76 -13.29 -16.18 -11.20
N THR A 77 -12.83 -15.19 -10.44
CA THR A 77 -13.15 -13.76 -10.69
C THR A 77 -11.87 -12.94 -10.93
N PRO A 78 -11.91 -11.92 -11.80
CA PRO A 78 -10.79 -10.96 -11.94
C PRO A 78 -10.44 -10.24 -10.62
N LEU A 79 -11.40 -10.17 -9.69
CA LEU A 79 -11.22 -9.57 -8.37
C LEU A 79 -10.34 -10.40 -7.43
N LYS A 80 -10.01 -11.65 -7.79
CA LYS A 80 -9.05 -12.47 -7.02
C LYS A 80 -7.72 -11.75 -6.82
N GLU A 81 -7.25 -11.02 -7.82
CA GLU A 81 -5.99 -10.28 -7.75
C GLU A 81 -6.04 -9.03 -6.86
N TRP A 82 -7.23 -8.63 -6.42
CA TRP A 82 -7.45 -7.48 -5.54
C TRP A 82 -7.52 -7.91 -4.08
N VAL A 83 -7.50 -9.21 -3.77
CA VAL A 83 -7.50 -9.69 -2.38
C VAL A 83 -6.32 -9.10 -1.64
N LYS A 84 -6.59 -8.51 -0.47
CA LYS A 84 -5.56 -7.88 0.37
C LYS A 84 -4.44 -8.89 0.62
N GLN A 85 -3.24 -8.56 0.16
CA GLN A 85 -2.05 -9.32 0.50
C GLN A 85 -1.65 -9.00 1.93
N THR A 86 -1.12 -10.00 2.64
CA THR A 86 -0.55 -9.81 3.97
C THR A 86 0.57 -8.78 3.91
N ASP A 87 0.47 -7.73 4.73
CA ASP A 87 1.43 -6.65 4.77
C ASP A 87 2.81 -7.15 5.21
N ILE A 88 3.75 -7.19 4.27
CA ILE A 88 5.16 -7.37 4.60
C ILE A 88 5.67 -5.99 5.02
N ASN A 89 6.09 -5.85 6.28
CA ASN A 89 6.83 -4.67 6.70
C ASN A 89 8.25 -4.79 6.11
N LEU A 90 8.42 -4.38 4.84
CA LEU A 90 9.69 -4.50 4.11
C LEU A 90 10.87 -3.91 4.90
N ILE A 91 10.65 -2.82 5.63
CA ILE A 91 11.70 -2.20 6.43
C ILE A 91 12.16 -3.14 7.55
N LYS A 92 11.23 -3.82 8.22
CA LYS A 92 11.57 -4.81 9.25
C LYS A 92 12.34 -5.98 8.64
N GLU A 93 11.86 -6.53 7.52
CA GLU A 93 12.54 -7.62 6.82
C GLU A 93 13.98 -7.22 6.44
N LEU A 94 14.17 -6.02 5.90
CA LEU A 94 15.48 -5.50 5.54
C LEU A 94 16.41 -5.30 6.75
N ILE A 95 15.88 -4.93 7.92
CA ILE A 95 16.66 -4.78 9.15
C ILE A 95 17.16 -6.14 9.67
N GLU A 96 16.37 -7.20 9.47
CA GLU A 96 16.69 -8.56 9.95
C GLU A 96 17.66 -9.31 9.01
N MET A 97 17.87 -8.81 7.79
CA MET A 97 18.80 -9.40 6.82
C MET A 97 20.28 -9.27 7.22
N THR A 98 21.06 -10.28 6.87
CA THR A 98 22.52 -10.25 6.96
C THR A 98 23.13 -9.30 5.91
N PRO A 99 24.39 -8.84 6.10
CA PRO A 99 25.06 -7.98 5.13
C PRO A 99 25.14 -8.57 3.71
N ASN A 100 25.28 -9.90 3.59
CA ASN A 100 25.32 -10.57 2.30
C ASN A 100 23.95 -10.56 1.60
N GLU A 101 22.87 -10.77 2.35
CA GLU A 101 21.50 -10.69 1.82
C GLU A 101 21.16 -9.28 1.36
N LEU A 102 21.59 -8.26 2.11
CA LEU A 102 21.44 -6.85 1.71
C LEU A 102 22.20 -6.54 0.41
N GLN A 103 23.39 -7.10 0.23
CA GLN A 103 24.15 -6.93 -1.01
C GLN A 103 23.43 -7.57 -2.20
N ARG A 104 22.92 -8.79 -2.04
CA ARG A 104 22.11 -9.46 -3.08
C ARG A 104 20.83 -8.70 -3.40
N MET A 105 20.13 -8.20 -2.38
CA MET A 105 18.93 -7.37 -2.55
C MET A 105 19.25 -6.10 -3.35
N LYS A 106 20.37 -5.44 -3.06
CA LYS A 106 20.82 -4.25 -3.79
C LYS A 106 21.10 -4.55 -5.27
N GLU A 107 21.66 -5.71 -5.58
CA GLU A 107 21.91 -6.16 -6.95
C GLU A 107 20.59 -6.44 -7.67
N PHE A 108 19.69 -7.20 -7.05
CA PHE A 108 18.35 -7.49 -7.58
C PHE A 108 17.54 -6.21 -7.88
N VAL A 109 17.53 -5.24 -6.95
CA VAL A 109 16.84 -3.95 -7.17
C VAL A 109 17.41 -3.17 -8.35
N LYS A 110 18.72 -3.29 -8.64
CA LYS A 110 19.31 -2.67 -9.83
C LYS A 110 18.85 -3.33 -11.12
N GLU A 111 18.62 -4.63 -11.11
CA GLU A 111 18.14 -5.39 -12.27
C GLU A 111 16.68 -5.02 -12.58
N LEU A 112 15.81 -5.01 -11.57
CA LEU A 112 14.40 -4.57 -11.71
C LEU A 112 14.29 -3.19 -12.37
N ARG A 113 15.12 -2.23 -11.93
CA ARG A 113 15.11 -0.86 -12.49
C ARG A 113 15.60 -0.77 -13.93
N LYS A 114 16.33 -1.76 -14.43
CA LYS A 114 16.76 -1.78 -15.84
C LYS A 114 15.64 -2.29 -16.75
N GLU A 115 14.82 -3.20 -16.26
CA GLU A 115 13.66 -3.73 -16.99
C GLU A 115 12.57 -2.65 -17.17
N ASP A 116 12.40 -1.75 -16.19
CA ASP A 116 11.44 -0.63 -16.25
C ASP A 116 11.89 0.56 -17.13
N ASN A 117 13.14 0.59 -17.61
CA ASN A 117 13.71 1.69 -18.41
C ASN A 117 13.79 1.37 -19.92
N ILE A 118 12.93 0.46 -20.41
CA ILE A 118 12.76 0.12 -21.83
C ILE A 118 11.39 0.57 -22.31
#